data_AF-A0A945VG57-F1
#
_entry.id   AF-A0A945VG57-F1
#
_cell.length_a   1.000
_cell.length_b   1.000
_cell.length_c   1.000
_cell.angle_alpha   90.00
_cell.angle_beta   90.00
_cell.angle_gamma   90.00
#
_symmetry.space_group_name_H-M   'P 1'
#
loop_
_entity.id
_entity.type
_entity.pdbx_description
1 polymer ?
#
loop_
_entity_poly.entity_id
_entity_poly.type
_entity_poly.pdbx_seq_one_letter_code
_entity_poly.pdbx_strand_id
1 'polypeptide(L)'
;IWDSKLIDFQKLSFTEYANYLTLNEDRSQISKWQKSEVLDYVYESQRLRKQCYEFSEKNLKWEYFYKNKTLLETRLLQGGVRLSGELNRIFR
;
A
#
# COMPACT_ATOMS: atom_id res chain seq x y z
N ILE A 1 3.19 -7.27 12.09
CA ILE A 1 1.75 -7.32 11.72
C ILE A 1 1.58 -6.84 10.29
N TRP A 2 1.98 -5.61 10.00
CA TRP A 2 1.93 -5.01 8.66
C TRP A 2 2.73 -5.77 7.60
N ASP A 3 3.92 -6.26 7.94
CA ASP A 3 4.83 -6.86 6.96
C ASP A 3 4.36 -8.20 6.38
N SER A 4 3.39 -8.88 7.02
CA SER A 4 2.92 -10.20 6.55
C SER A 4 1.49 -10.48 6.98
N LYS A 5 1.21 -10.46 8.29
CA LYS A 5 -0.09 -10.90 8.83
C LYS A 5 -1.30 -10.22 8.18
N LEU A 6 -1.23 -8.91 7.91
CA LEU A 6 -2.34 -8.20 7.26
C LEU A 6 -2.54 -8.64 5.80
N ILE A 7 -1.46 -8.95 5.09
CA ILE A 7 -1.50 -9.45 3.72
C ILE A 7 -2.06 -10.89 3.73
N ASP A 8 -1.57 -11.72 4.64
CA ASP A 8 -1.97 -13.13 4.79
C ASP A 8 -3.47 -13.28 5.15
N PHE A 9 -4.06 -12.30 5.84
CA PHE A 9 -5.49 -12.31 6.18
C PHE A 9 -6.41 -12.29 4.95
N GLN A 10 -5.94 -11.79 3.79
CA GLN A 10 -6.71 -11.83 2.55
C GLN A 10 -6.85 -13.26 2.02
N LYS A 11 -5.91 -14.15 2.36
CA LYS A 11 -5.82 -15.54 1.86
C LYS A 11 -5.84 -15.66 0.34
N LEU A 12 -5.27 -14.66 -0.34
CA LEU A 12 -5.08 -14.65 -1.78
C LEU A 12 -3.63 -14.99 -2.12
N SER A 13 -3.39 -15.64 -3.25
CA SER A 13 -2.05 -15.70 -3.81
C SER A 13 -1.56 -14.29 -4.18
N PHE A 14 -0.24 -14.11 -4.30
CA PHE A 14 0.33 -12.82 -4.67
C PHE A 14 -0.20 -12.30 -6.01
N THR A 15 -0.39 -13.17 -6.99
CA THR A 15 -0.93 -12.81 -8.31
C THR A 15 -2.39 -12.38 -8.22
N GLU A 16 -3.22 -13.12 -7.49
CA GLU A 16 -4.63 -12.75 -7.29
C GLU A 16 -4.74 -11.42 -6.57
N TYR A 17 -3.91 -11.19 -5.54
CA TYR A 17 -3.98 -9.94 -4.80
C TYR A 17 -3.49 -8.76 -5.64
N ALA A 18 -2.41 -8.93 -6.41
CA ALA A 18 -1.95 -7.91 -7.35
C ALA A 18 -3.04 -7.55 -8.37
N ASN A 19 -3.70 -8.56 -8.96
CA ASN A 19 -4.81 -8.33 -9.88
C ASN A 19 -5.98 -7.61 -9.21
N TYR A 20 -6.32 -7.99 -7.97
CA TYR A 20 -7.36 -7.33 -7.19
C TYR A 20 -7.06 -5.85 -6.96
N LEU A 21 -5.82 -5.51 -6.59
CA LEU A 21 -5.40 -4.13 -6.33
C LEU A 21 -5.46 -3.23 -7.58
N THR A 22 -5.32 -3.81 -8.78
CA THR A 22 -5.33 -3.06 -10.04
C THR A 22 -6.70 -3.00 -10.71
N LEU A 23 -7.73 -3.70 -10.21
CA LEU A 23 -9.07 -3.76 -10.82
C LEU A 23 -9.71 -2.38 -11.06
N ASN A 24 -9.53 -1.44 -10.14
CA ASN A 24 -10.16 -0.12 -10.18
C ASN A 24 -9.12 1.00 -10.23
N GLU A 25 -8.04 0.79 -10.96
CA GLU A 25 -6.96 1.76 -11.04
C GLU A 25 -7.42 3.08 -11.71
N ASP A 26 -7.09 4.19 -11.06
CA ASP A 26 -7.29 5.52 -11.62
C ASP A 26 -6.00 5.97 -12.33
N ARG A 27 -6.05 6.05 -13.66
CA ARG A 27 -4.92 6.47 -14.50
C ARG A 27 -4.36 7.84 -14.10
N SER A 28 -5.21 8.75 -13.60
CA SER A 28 -4.76 10.07 -13.16
C SER A 28 -3.92 9.98 -11.88
N GLN A 29 -4.31 9.13 -10.92
CA GLN A 29 -3.53 8.84 -9.71
C GLN A 29 -2.25 8.11 -10.04
N ILE A 30 -2.30 7.13 -10.95
CA ILE A 30 -1.10 6.39 -11.41
C ILE A 30 -0.07 7.37 -11.96
N SER A 31 -0.47 8.26 -12.89
CA SER A 31 0.46 9.24 -13.47
C SER A 31 1.07 10.16 -12.42
N LYS A 32 0.28 10.55 -11.40
CA LYS A 32 0.76 11.36 -10.28
C LYS A 32 1.78 10.61 -9.43
N TRP A 33 1.51 9.36 -9.06
CA TRP A 33 2.42 8.56 -8.24
C TRP A 33 3.71 8.19 -8.97
N GLN A 34 3.63 7.91 -10.28
CA GLN A 34 4.82 7.65 -11.11
C GLN A 34 5.76 8.86 -11.23
N LYS A 35 5.27 10.08 -10.97
CA LYS A 35 6.07 11.31 -10.99
C LYS A 35 6.56 11.72 -9.60
N SER A 36 6.17 11.01 -8.53
CA SER A 36 6.63 11.33 -7.18
C SER A 36 8.12 11.04 -7.01
N GLU A 37 8.77 11.76 -6.11
CA GLU A 37 10.16 11.53 -5.72
C GLU A 37 10.26 10.60 -4.51
N VAL A 38 11.48 10.12 -4.24
CA VAL A 38 11.77 9.24 -3.10
C VAL A 38 11.34 9.85 -1.77
N LEU A 39 11.68 11.13 -1.57
CA LEU A 39 11.36 11.83 -0.34
C LEU A 39 9.85 11.99 -0.15
N ASP A 40 9.07 12.13 -1.21
CA ASP A 40 7.60 12.26 -1.12
C ASP A 40 6.98 11.06 -0.42
N TYR A 41 7.35 9.85 -0.86
CA TYR A 41 6.75 8.64 -0.31
C TYR A 41 7.33 8.23 1.04
N VAL A 42 8.55 8.67 1.38
CA VAL A 42 9.10 8.57 2.73
C VAL A 42 8.30 9.44 3.70
N TYR A 43 8.07 10.72 3.37
CA TYR A 43 7.25 11.61 4.19
C TYR A 43 5.81 11.15 4.28
N GLU A 44 5.25 10.61 3.19
CA GLU A 44 3.91 10.01 3.18
C GLU A 44 3.83 8.82 4.15
N SER A 45 4.79 7.89 4.12
CA SER A 45 4.85 6.78 5.08
C SER A 45 4.96 7.27 6.52
N GLN A 46 5.79 8.29 6.78
CA GLN A 46 5.96 8.86 8.12
C GLN A 46 4.64 9.43 8.67
N ARG A 47 3.89 10.16 7.84
CA ARG A 47 2.58 10.71 8.21
C ARG A 47 1.56 9.62 8.51
N LEU A 48 1.48 8.61 7.64
CA LEU A 48 0.52 7.51 7.75
C LEU A 48 0.82 6.57 8.93
N ARG A 49 2.08 6.53 9.39
CA ARG A 49 2.51 5.73 10.55
C ARG A 49 1.65 5.97 11.80
N LYS A 50 1.13 7.19 12.01
CA LYS A 50 0.30 7.51 13.17
C LYS A 50 -0.92 6.57 13.27
N GLN A 51 -1.59 6.31 12.15
CA GLN A 51 -2.76 5.42 12.08
C GLN A 51 -2.43 3.99 12.52
N CYS A 52 -1.22 3.51 12.23
CA CYS A 52 -0.79 2.17 12.60
C CYS A 52 -0.79 1.93 14.12
N TYR A 53 -0.69 2.99 14.92
CA TYR A 53 -0.68 2.94 16.38
C TYR A 53 -2.02 3.34 17.02
N GLU A 54 -3.06 3.63 16.23
CA GLU A 54 -4.39 3.96 16.74
C GLU A 54 -5.23 2.71 17.05
N PHE A 55 -4.89 2.01 18.13
CA PHE A 55 -5.62 0.84 18.63
C PHE A 55 -5.63 0.78 20.16
N SER A 56 -6.64 0.13 20.74
CA SER A 56 -6.68 -0.16 22.17
C SER A 56 -5.94 -1.47 22.47
N GLU A 57 -5.22 -1.54 23.59
CA GLU A 57 -4.28 -2.63 23.92
C GLU A 57 -4.92 -4.02 23.99
N LYS A 58 -6.25 -4.13 24.04
CA LYS A 58 -6.93 -5.36 24.44
C LYS A 58 -7.17 -6.40 23.36
N ASN A 59 -6.83 -6.19 22.09
CA ASN A 59 -6.58 -7.24 21.09
C ASN A 59 -6.51 -6.65 19.66
N LEU A 60 -5.34 -6.73 19.01
CA LEU A 60 -5.17 -6.46 17.57
C LEU A 60 -5.79 -7.60 16.75
N LYS A 61 -7.13 -7.64 16.72
CA LYS A 61 -7.94 -8.67 16.03
C LYS A 61 -8.48 -8.10 14.70
N TRP A 62 -9.59 -8.68 14.23
CA TRP A 62 -10.30 -8.38 12.99
C TRP A 62 -10.57 -6.88 12.77
N GLU A 63 -10.93 -6.15 13.83
CA GLU A 63 -11.18 -4.71 13.77
C GLU A 63 -9.95 -3.92 13.29
N TYR A 64 -8.76 -4.30 13.76
CA TYR A 64 -7.52 -3.66 13.34
C TYR A 64 -7.23 -3.92 11.85
N PHE A 65 -7.48 -5.15 11.38
CA PHE A 65 -7.34 -5.49 9.98
C PHE A 65 -8.29 -4.65 9.11
N TYR A 66 -9.59 -4.61 9.43
CA TYR A 66 -10.55 -3.83 8.65
C TYR A 66 -10.25 -2.33 8.66
N LYS A 67 -9.89 -1.76 9.82
CA LYS A 67 -9.53 -0.34 9.93
C LYS A 67 -8.33 0.03 9.05
N ASN A 68 -7.41 -0.90 8.84
CA ASN A 68 -6.15 -0.63 8.15
C ASN A 68 -6.07 -1.24 6.74
N LYS A 69 -7.04 -2.05 6.32
CA LYS A 69 -7.05 -2.74 5.02
C LYS A 69 -6.89 -1.74 3.87
N THR A 70 -7.69 -0.68 3.84
CA THR A 70 -7.61 0.34 2.79
C THR A 70 -6.24 1.01 2.73
N LEU A 71 -5.63 1.31 3.88
CA LEU A 71 -4.30 1.90 3.95
C LEU A 71 -3.25 0.92 3.41
N LEU A 72 -3.29 -0.35 3.84
CA LEU A 72 -2.40 -1.40 3.35
C LEU A 72 -2.46 -1.50 1.82
N GLU A 73 -3.67 -1.62 1.27
CA GLU A 73 -3.92 -1.79 -0.17
C GLU A 73 -3.44 -0.58 -0.97
N THR A 74 -3.68 0.62 -0.44
CA THR A 74 -3.18 1.86 -1.04
C THR A 74 -1.65 1.87 -1.11
N ARG A 75 -0.96 1.47 -0.02
CA ARG A 75 0.52 1.45 -0.01
C ARG A 75 1.11 0.38 -0.92
N LEU A 76 0.47 -0.80 -1.02
CA LEU A 76 0.88 -1.85 -1.95
C LEU A 76 0.76 -1.39 -3.40
N LEU A 77 -0.38 -0.80 -3.78
CA LEU A 77 -0.60 -0.28 -5.12
C LEU A 77 0.39 0.85 -5.47
N GLN A 78 0.53 1.85 -4.58
CA GLN A 78 1.46 2.95 -4.77
C GLN A 78 2.91 2.47 -4.92
N GLY A 79 3.32 1.46 -4.13
CA GLY A 79 4.65 0.86 -4.21
C GLY A 79 4.93 0.26 -5.59
N GLY A 80 3.99 -0.56 -6.10
CA GLY A 80 4.11 -1.15 -7.44
C GLY A 80 4.15 -0.10 -8.55
N VAL A 81 3.27 0.92 -8.48
CA VAL A 81 3.21 2.01 -9.46
C VAL A 81 4.50 2.83 -9.48
N ARG A 82 5.04 3.19 -8.30
CA ARG A 82 6.29 3.96 -8.18
C ARG A 82 7.48 3.16 -8.67
N LEU A 83 7.58 1.88 -8.31
CA LEU A 83 8.64 1.00 -8.80
C LEU A 83 8.61 0.90 -10.33
N SER A 84 7.44 0.69 -10.92
CA SER A 84 7.28 0.72 -12.38
C SER A 84 7.72 2.06 -12.99
N GLY A 85 7.38 3.18 -12.35
CA GLY A 85 7.83 4.52 -12.75
C GLY A 85 9.35 4.66 -12.76
N GLU A 86 10.03 4.25 -11.69
CA GLU A 86 11.50 4.33 -11.59
C GLU A 86 12.19 3.40 -12.60
N LEU A 87 11.72 2.16 -12.76
CA LEU A 87 12.27 1.24 -13.76
C LEU A 87 12.16 1.83 -15.17
N ASN A 88 11.01 2.41 -15.52
CA ASN A 88 10.81 3.07 -16.81
C ASN A 88 11.71 4.29 -17.03
N ARG A 89 12.13 4.99 -15.97
CA ARG A 89 13.10 6.10 -16.07
C ARG A 89 14.52 5.60 -16.28
N ILE A 90 14.90 4.52 -15.59
CA ILE A 90 16.26 3.96 -15.63
C ILE A 90 16.54 3.24 -16.96
N PHE A 91 15.58 2.47 -17.46
CA PHE A 91 15.75 1.62 -18.65
C PHE A 91 15.20 2.25 -19.93
N ARG A 92 15.13 3.58 -19.97
CA ARG A 92 14.61 4.33 -21.11
C ARG A 92 15.64 4.50 -22.22
#